data_AF-A0A661WEA3-F1
#
_entry.id   AF-A0A661WEA3-F1
#
_cell.length_a   1.000
_cell.length_b   1.000
_cell.length_c   1.000
_cell.angle_alpha   90.00
_cell.angle_beta   90.00
_cell.angle_gamma   90.00
#
_symmetry.space_group_name_H-M   'P 1'
#
loop_
_entity.id
_entity.type
_entity.pdbx_description
1 polymer ?
#
loop_
_entity_poly.entity_id
_entity_poly.type
_entity_poly.pdbx_seq_one_letter_code
_entity_poly.pdbx_strand_id
1 'polypeptide(L)'
;MQAGMMWFDNDKKTTLAIKVKTAADYYQKKYGRSPDLCMVNPKMITEKSPQTGKVTIRPYQPILPGHLWIGIDDSRYKKKV
;
A
#
# COMPACT_ATOMS: atom_id res chain seq x y z
N MET A 1 -6.43 8.94 -3.45
CA MET A 1 -5.87 9.15 -2.09
C MET A 1 -5.70 10.64 -1.85
N GLN A 2 -6.09 11.14 -0.68
CA GLN A 2 -5.86 12.54 -0.27
C GLN A 2 -4.67 12.66 0.70
N ALA A 3 -4.37 11.59 1.46
CA ALA A 3 -3.20 11.48 2.33
C ALA A 3 -2.61 10.06 2.23
N GLY A 4 -1.31 9.98 1.97
CA GLY A 4 -0.58 8.72 1.94
C GLY A 4 0.91 8.95 2.21
N MET A 5 1.62 7.86 2.44
CA MET A 5 3.03 7.84 2.79
C MET A 5 3.78 7.02 1.74
N MET A 6 4.86 7.60 1.21
CA MET A 6 5.81 6.84 0.40
C MET A 6 6.62 5.93 1.33
N TRP A 7 6.68 4.65 0.98
CA TRP A 7 7.50 3.65 1.64
C TRP A 7 8.50 3.10 0.64
N PHE A 8 9.77 3.06 1.02
CA PHE A 8 10.83 2.48 0.22
C PHE A 8 11.37 1.24 0.92
N ASP A 9 11.43 0.14 0.19
CA ASP A 9 11.99 -1.11 0.67
C ASP A 9 12.72 -1.82 -0.48
N ASN A 10 14.05 -1.78 -0.42
CA ASN A 10 14.94 -2.36 -1.43
C ASN A 10 15.30 -3.82 -1.16
N ASP A 11 14.74 -4.46 -0.12
CA ASP A 11 15.08 -5.84 0.17
C ASP A 11 14.43 -6.75 -0.88
N LYS A 12 15.26 -7.36 -1.72
CA LYS A 12 14.82 -8.24 -2.81
C LYS A 12 14.37 -9.61 -2.30
N LYS A 13 14.67 -9.94 -1.04
CA LYS A 13 14.31 -11.24 -0.42
C LYS A 13 12.89 -11.24 0.14
N THR A 14 12.30 -10.08 0.38
CA THR A 14 10.98 -9.94 0.98
C THR A 14 9.88 -9.85 -0.07
N THR A 15 8.79 -10.61 0.14
CA THR A 15 7.63 -10.59 -0.74
C THR A 15 6.90 -9.25 -0.64
N LEU A 16 6.16 -8.89 -1.69
CA LEU A 16 5.34 -7.66 -1.71
C LEU A 16 4.40 -7.59 -0.51
N ALA A 17 3.77 -8.72 -0.15
CA ALA A 17 2.86 -8.80 0.99
C ALA A 17 3.53 -8.42 2.32
N ILE A 18 4.76 -8.88 2.56
CA ILE A 18 5.50 -8.52 3.77
C ILE A 18 5.81 -7.03 3.80
N LYS A 19 6.24 -6.45 2.67
CA LYS A 19 6.54 -5.02 2.58
C LYS A 19 5.31 -4.15 2.82
N VAL A 20 4.17 -4.54 2.24
CA VAL A 20 2.88 -3.86 2.46
C VAL A 20 2.46 -3.94 3.92
N LYS A 21 2.62 -5.11 4.56
CA LYS A 21 2.32 -5.28 6.00
C LYS A 21 3.20 -4.38 6.87
N THR A 22 4.51 -4.39 6.65
CA THR A 22 5.46 -3.54 7.39
C THR A 22 5.13 -2.05 7.21
N ALA A 23 4.84 -1.62 5.98
CA ALA A 23 4.44 -0.25 5.68
C ALA A 23 3.12 0.10 6.38
N ALA A 24 2.16 -0.83 6.46
CA ALA A 24 0.88 -0.63 7.12
C ALA A 24 1.02 -0.48 8.64
N ASP A 25 1.82 -1.35 9.27
CA ASP A 25 2.12 -1.30 10.69
C ASP A 25 2.82 0.02 11.06
N TYR A 26 3.76 0.46 10.22
CA TYR A 26 4.43 1.76 10.40
C TYR A 26 3.45 2.93 10.22
N TYR A 27 2.62 2.91 9.18
CA TYR A 27 1.63 3.96 8.93
C TYR A 27 0.67 4.10 10.13
N GLN A 28 0.20 2.98 10.69
CA GLN A 28 -0.64 2.99 11.88
C GLN A 28 0.07 3.57 13.10
N LYS A 29 1.33 3.19 13.34
CA LYS A 29 2.13 3.77 14.44
C LYS A 29 2.35 5.27 14.27
N LYS A 30 2.56 5.73 13.03
CA LYS A 30 2.86 7.14 12.74
C LYS A 30 1.64 8.05 12.74
N TYR A 31 0.51 7.60 12.19
CA TYR A 31 -0.68 8.42 11.98
C TYR A 31 -1.87 8.02 12.86
N GLY A 32 -1.76 6.94 13.65
CA GLY A 32 -2.86 6.42 14.48
C GLY A 32 -4.03 5.82 13.69
N ARG A 33 -3.90 5.68 12.36
CA ARG A 33 -4.96 5.21 11.46
C ARG A 33 -4.50 3.98 10.69
N SER A 34 -5.37 3.01 10.51
CA SER A 34 -5.08 1.84 9.67
C SER A 34 -5.25 2.18 8.19
N PRO A 35 -4.24 1.96 7.34
CA PRO A 35 -4.40 2.14 5.90
C PRO A 35 -5.23 1.00 5.30
N ASP A 36 -5.90 1.27 4.19
CA ASP A 36 -6.74 0.30 3.46
C ASP A 36 -6.36 0.20 1.98
N LEU A 37 -5.41 1.02 1.51
CA LEU A 37 -4.96 1.08 0.14
C LEU A 37 -3.44 1.20 0.06
N CYS A 38 -2.83 0.39 -0.79
CA CYS A 38 -1.44 0.45 -1.16
C CYS A 38 -1.31 0.48 -2.69
N MET A 39 -0.55 1.42 -3.23
CA MET A 39 -0.29 1.55 -4.65
C MET A 39 1.17 1.17 -4.92
N VAL A 40 1.40 0.36 -5.94
CA VAL A 40 2.72 -0.25 -6.20
C VAL A 40 3.00 -0.29 -7.69
N ASN A 41 4.27 -0.42 -8.07
CA ASN A 41 4.61 -0.63 -9.48
C ASN A 41 4.00 -1.97 -9.98
N PRO A 42 3.34 -2.01 -11.16
CA PRO A 42 2.76 -3.24 -11.70
C PRO A 42 3.75 -4.40 -11.82
N LYS A 43 5.03 -4.13 -12.07
CA LYS A 43 6.09 -5.14 -12.17
C LYS A 43 6.36 -5.88 -10.85
N MET A 44 5.92 -5.33 -9.71
CA MET A 44 6.07 -5.94 -8.39
C MET A 44 4.89 -6.87 -8.04
N ILE A 45 3.79 -6.82 -8.79
CA ILE A 45 2.62 -7.65 -8.55
C ILE A 45 2.86 -8.99 -9.25
N THR A 46 3.28 -9.99 -8.49
CA THR A 46 3.61 -11.33 -9.01
C THR A 46 2.44 -12.31 -8.86
N GLU A 47 1.46 -12.02 -8.00
CA GLU A 47 0.34 -12.92 -7.68
C GLU A 47 -1.03 -12.38 -8.13
N LYS A 48 -1.97 -13.29 -8.40
CA LYS A 48 -3.34 -13.01 -8.89
C LYS A 48 -4.22 -12.27 -7.88
N SER A 49 -3.87 -12.26 -6.60
CA SER A 49 -4.62 -11.61 -5.53
C SER A 49 -3.86 -10.39 -4.99
N PRO A 50 -4.14 -9.16 -5.48
CA PRO A 50 -3.46 -7.95 -5.04
C PRO A 50 -4.06 -7.45 -3.72
N GLN A 51 -4.17 -8.31 -2.72
CA GLN A 51 -4.73 -7.97 -1.41
C GLN A 51 -3.85 -8.57 -0.32
N THR A 52 -3.52 -7.77 0.69
CA THR A 52 -2.77 -8.24 1.87
C THR A 52 -3.56 -7.85 3.11
N GLY A 53 -4.27 -8.84 3.67
CA GLY A 53 -5.17 -8.62 4.80
C GLY A 53 -6.30 -7.64 4.45
N LYS A 54 -6.34 -6.49 5.14
CA LYS A 54 -7.33 -5.41 4.91
C LYS A 54 -6.86 -4.35 3.91
N VAL A 55 -5.62 -4.44 3.43
CA VAL A 55 -5.03 -3.46 2.51
C VAL A 55 -5.22 -3.94 1.07
N THR A 56 -5.93 -3.13 0.29
CA THR A 56 -6.09 -3.34 -1.16
C THR A 56 -4.82 -2.88 -1.87
N ILE A 57 -4.20 -3.73 -2.67
CA ILE A 57 -3.06 -3.38 -3.50
C ILE A 57 -3.58 -2.97 -4.88
N ARG A 58 -3.14 -1.82 -5.39
CA ARG A 58 -3.45 -1.35 -6.74
C ARG A 58 -2.18 -1.10 -7.55
N PRO A 59 -2.12 -1.55 -8.81
CA PRO A 59 -1.06 -1.15 -9.71
C PRO A 59 -1.12 0.36 -9.99
N TYR A 60 0.03 1.03 -9.93
CA TYR A 60 0.18 2.42 -10.32
C TYR A 60 1.55 2.65 -10.96
N GLN A 61 1.57 2.86 -12.28
CA GLN A 61 2.79 2.96 -13.08
C GLN A 61 3.77 4.06 -12.66
N PRO A 62 3.33 5.25 -12.19
CA PRO A 62 4.25 6.31 -11.76
C PRO A 62 5.10 5.97 -10.53
N ILE A 63 4.75 4.92 -9.76
CA ILE A 63 5.57 4.48 -8.63
C ILE A 63 6.75 3.65 -9.14
N LEU A 64 7.95 4.01 -8.71
CA LEU A 64 9.17 3.29 -9.07
C LEU A 64 9.20 1.89 -8.42
N PRO A 65 9.80 0.88 -9.08
CA PRO A 65 10.05 -0.41 -8.43
C PRO A 65 10.80 -0.24 -7.10
N GLY A 66 10.41 -1.00 -6.08
CA GLY A 66 10.94 -0.86 -4.71
C GLY A 66 10.28 0.25 -3.88
N HIS A 67 9.46 1.10 -4.49
CA HIS A 67 8.62 2.07 -3.79
C HIS A 67 7.17 1.58 -3.73
N LEU A 68 6.50 1.96 -2.65
CA LEU A 68 5.10 1.69 -2.39
C LEU A 68 4.48 2.99 -1.87
N TRP A 69 3.23 3.23 -2.20
CA TRP A 69 2.48 4.35 -1.66
C TRP A 69 1.32 3.81 -0.83
N ILE A 70 1.34 4.01 0.48
CA ILE A 70 0.33 3.47 1.39
C ILE A 70 -0.51 4.58 2.01
N GLY A 71 -1.81 4.37 2.14
CA GLY A 71 -2.70 5.37 2.71
C GLY A 71 -4.13 4.87 2.83
N ILE A 72 -5.03 5.84 2.99
CA ILE A 72 -6.47 5.59 3.09
C ILE A 72 -7.15 6.02 1.78
N ASP A 73 -8.01 5.15 1.26
CA ASP A 73 -8.84 5.40 0.10
C ASP A 73 -10.03 6.30 0.46
N ASP A 74 -9.94 7.59 0.11
CA ASP A 74 -11.01 8.57 0.39
C ASP A 74 -12.35 8.19 -0.29
N SER A 75 -12.31 7.49 -1.43
CA SER A 75 -13.52 6.99 -2.10
C SER A 75 -14.33 5.99 -1.26
N ARG A 76 -13.71 5.29 -0.30
CA ARG A 76 -14.43 4.48 0.70
C ARG A 76 -15.11 5.34 1.77
N TYR A 77 -14.57 6.52 2.09
CA TYR A 77 -15.11 7.42 3.12
C TYR A 77 -16.26 8.30 2.61
N LYS A 78 -16.33 8.57 1.30
CA LYS A 78 -17.44 9.32 0.67
C LYS A 78 -18.76 8.55 0.55
N LYS A 79 -18.82 7.27 0.93
CA LYS A 79 -20.06 6.48 0.99
C LYS A 79 -20.70 6.53 2.39
N LYS A 80 -21.17 7.71 2.77
CA LYS A 80 -22.24 7.91 3.76
C LYS A 80 -23.06 9.12 3.30
N VAL A 81 -23.99 8.87 2.38
CA VAL A 81 -25.10 9.78 2.08
C VAL A 81 -26.37 8.96 2.22
#